data_AF-A0A914NSB2-F1
#
_entry.id   AF-A0A914NSB2-F1
#
_cell.length_a   1.000
_cell.length_b   1.000
_cell.length_c   1.000
_cell.angle_alpha   90.00
_cell.angle_beta   90.00
_cell.angle_gamma   90.00
#
_symmetry.space_group_name_H-M   'P 1'
#
loop_
_entity.id
_entity.type
_entity.pdbx_description
1 polymer ?
#
loop_
_entity_poly.entity_id
_entity_poly.type
_entity_poly.pdbx_seq_one_letter_code
_entity_poly.pdbx_strand_id
1 'polypeptide(L)' 'MFILNRACMGESLARAELFLFTANFFRTFQVLPIDPLNPPNAQKQKAFVVRPDPYNCRLILRK' A
#
# COMPACT_ATOMS: atom_id res chain seq x y z
N MET A 1 -16.82 -24.81 -0.54
CA MET A 1 -15.94 -23.88 0.21
C MET A 1 -16.80 -22.70 0.63
N PHE A 2 -17.40 -22.78 1.82
CA PHE A 2 -18.39 -21.82 2.30
C PHE A 2 -17.70 -20.71 3.10
N ILE A 3 -17.48 -19.57 2.46
CA ILE A 3 -17.10 -18.34 3.16
C ILE A 3 -18.36 -17.88 3.91
N LEU A 4 -18.33 -17.98 5.24
CA LEU A 4 -19.44 -17.62 6.12
C LEU A 4 -19.90 -16.17 5.88
N ASN A 5 -21.16 -15.89 6.23
CA ASN A 5 -22.01 -14.71 6.00
C ASN A 5 -21.48 -13.29 6.38
N ARG A 6 -20.16 -13.11 6.55
CA ARG A 6 -19.46 -11.88 6.94
C ARG A 6 -18.23 -11.60 6.06
N ALA A 7 -18.28 -11.99 4.78
CA ALA A 7 -17.26 -11.61 3.82
C ALA A 7 -17.24 -10.08 3.65
N CYS A 8 -16.09 -9.52 3.29
CA CYS A 8 -16.01 -8.10 2.95
C CYS A 8 -16.85 -7.85 1.70
N MET A 9 -17.97 -7.14 1.84
CA MET A 9 -18.84 -6.80 0.71
C MET A 9 -18.10 -5.97 -0.36
N GLY A 10 -17.06 -5.25 0.04
CA GLY A 10 -16.19 -4.47 -0.84
C GLY A 10 -15.00 -5.24 -1.40
N GLU A 11 -14.88 -6.56 -1.22
CA GLU A 11 -13.68 -7.31 -1.60
C GLU A 11 -13.32 -7.16 -3.09
N SER A 12 -14.29 -7.34 -3.99
CA SER A 12 -14.06 -7.21 -5.43
C SER A 12 -13.66 -5.79 -5.82
N LEU A 13 -14.29 -4.78 -5.21
CA LEU A 13 -13.98 -3.38 -5.45
C LEU A 13 -12.58 -3.02 -4.95
N ALA A 14 -12.26 -3.39 -3.70
CA ALA A 14 -10.96 -3.13 -3.09
C ALA A 14 -9.82 -3.78 -3.89
N ARG A 15 -10.02 -5.00 -4.40
CA ARG A 15 -9.03 -5.66 -5.27
C ARG A 15 -8.80 -4.90 -6.57
N ALA A 16 -9.87 -4.45 -7.22
CA ALA A 16 -9.77 -3.67 -8.46
C ALA A 16 -9.09 -2.32 -8.23
N GLU A 17 -9.46 -1.60 -7.18
CA GLU A 17 -8.88 -0.32 -6.81
C GLU A 17 -7.38 -0.44 -6.47
N LEU A 18 -7.02 -1.39 -5.60
CA LEU A 18 -5.62 -1.63 -5.24
C LEU A 18 -4.79 -1.98 -6.47
N PHE A 19 -5.30 -2.80 -7.38
CA PHE A 19 -4.60 -3.16 -8.60
C PHE A 19 -4.39 -1.94 -9.50
N LEU A 20 -5.45 -1.21 -9.84
CA LEU A 20 -5.39 -0.07 -10.76
C LEU A 20 -4.54 1.06 -10.19
N PHE A 21 -4.70 1.38 -8.90
CA PHE A 21 -3.88 2.39 -8.24
C PHE A 21 -2.41 1.99 -8.24
N THR A 22 -2.09 0.80 -7.72
CA THR A 22 -0.70 0.36 -7.56
C THR A 22 0.01 0.19 -8.89
N ALA A 23 -0.66 -0.38 -9.89
CA ALA A 23 -0.09 -0.57 -11.22
C ALA A 23 0.22 0.76 -11.93
N ASN A 24 -0.72 1.72 -11.91
CA ASN A 24 -0.48 3.03 -12.51
C ASN A 24 0.55 3.84 -11.71
N PHE A 25 0.48 3.78 -10.38
CA PHE A 25 1.40 4.49 -9.50
C PHE A 25 2.86 4.07 -9.75
N PHE A 26 3.15 2.76 -9.77
CA PHE A 26 4.52 2.28 -10.03
C PHE A 26 4.93 2.31 -11.50
N ARG A 27 3.97 2.35 -12.44
CA ARG A 27 4.24 2.62 -13.85
C ARG A 27 4.75 4.05 -14.03
N THR A 28 4.12 5.02 -13.38
CA THR A 28 4.42 6.45 -13.54
C THR A 28 5.53 6.93 -12.61
N PHE A 29 5.66 6.39 -11.40
CA PHE A 29 6.62 6.86 -10.41
C PHE A 29 7.60 5.75 -10.00
N GLN A 30 8.86 6.15 -9.85
CA GLN A 30 9.85 5.39 -9.11
C GLN A 30 9.81 5.86 -7.65
N VAL A 31 9.54 4.93 -6.75
CA VAL A 31 9.43 5.19 -5.30
C VAL A 31 10.77 4.85 -4.65
N LEU A 32 11.38 5.82 -3.99
CA LEU A 32 12.65 5.66 -3.29
C LEU A 32 12.52 6.07 -1.82
N PRO A 33 13.30 5.47 -0.92
CA PRO A 33 13.42 5.98 0.43
C PRO A 33 14.07 7.37 0.42
N ILE A 34 13.81 8.18 1.45
CA ILE A 34 14.52 9.46 1.62
C ILE A 34 16.01 9.21 1.78
N ASP A 35 16.35 8.27 2.65
CA ASP A 35 17.71 7.87 2.96
C ASP A 35 17.92 6.41 2.52
N PRO A 36 18.89 6.11 1.64
CA PRO A 36 19.14 4.75 1.17
C PRO A 36 19.61 3.78 2.27
N LEU A 37 20.27 4.30 3.32
CA LEU A 37 20.83 3.49 4.41
C LEU A 37 19.80 3.24 5.52
N ASN A 38 18.79 4.10 5.64
CA ASN A 38 17.74 4.03 6.65
C ASN A 38 16.36 3.91 5.98
N PRO A 39 15.99 2.73 5.44
CA PRO A 39 14.66 2.51 4.89
C PRO A 39 13.59 2.59 5.99
N PRO A 40 12.33 2.92 5.64
CA PRO A 40 11.25 2.99 6.61
C PRO A 40 11.04 1.64 7.30
N ASN A 41 10.87 1.69 8.62
CA ASN A 41 10.69 0.49 9.44
C ASN A 41 9.27 -0.08 9.25
N ALA A 42 9.16 -1.41 9.13
CA ALA A 42 7.90 -2.13 9.03
C ALA A 42 7.21 -2.36 10.38
N GLN A 43 7.56 -1.58 11.41
CA GLN A 43 6.89 -1.63 12.71
C GLN A 43 5.42 -1.30 12.55
N LYS A 44 4.58 -2.20 13.09
CA LYS A 44 3.13 -2.15 12.93
C LYS A 44 2.53 -1.40 14.11
N GLN A 45 1.84 -0.31 13.84
CA GLN A 45 0.96 0.31 14.80
C GLN A 45 -0.35 -0.51 14.89
N LYS A 46 -0.67 -0.99 16.10
CA LYS A 46 -1.93 -1.68 16.39
C LYS A 46 -3.00 -0.67 16.77
N ALA A 47 -3.74 -0.19 15.76
CA ALA A 47 -4.93 0.64 15.93
C ALA A 47 -6.15 -0.12 15.38
N PHE A 48 -7.22 0.61 15.01
CA PHE A 48 -8.40 0.02 14.34
C PHE A 48 -8.03 -0.67 13.01
N VAL A 49 -7.00 -0.16 12.32
CA VAL A 49 -6.34 -0.79 11.17
C VAL A 49 -4.85 -0.92 11.45
N VAL A 50 -4.21 -1.95 10.89
CA VAL A 50 -2.75 -2.11 10.96
C VAL A 50 -2.12 -1.14 9.96
N ARG A 51 -1.33 -0.20 10.47
CA ARG A 51 -0.58 0.75 9.65
C ARG A 51 0.89 0.80 10.09
N PRO A 52 1.82 1.10 9.18
CA PRO A 52 3.19 1.42 9.57
C PRO A 52 3.26 2.77 10.31
N ASP A 53 4.38 3.02 10.98
CA ASP A 53 4.71 4.37 11.46
C ASP A 53 4.78 5.38 10.31
N PRO A 54 4.45 6.66 10.53
CA PRO A 54 4.56 7.69 9.50
C PRO A 54 5.98 7.75 8.92
N TYR A 55 6.08 7.61 7.60
CA TYR A 55 7.34 7.75 6.87
C TYR A 55 7.12 8.58 5.60
N ASN A 56 8.21 9.20 5.14
CA ASN A 56 8.23 9.95 3.91
C ASN A 56 9.01 9.18 2.84
N CYS A 57 8.58 9.28 1.58
CA CYS A 57 9.25 8.71 0.42
C CYS A 57 9.49 9.77 -0.65
N ARG A 58 10.48 9.52 -1.50
CA ARG A 58 10.76 10.34 -2.67
C ARG A 58 10.12 9.70 -3.88
N LEU A 59 9.36 10.48 -4.65
CA LEU A 59 8.71 10.04 -5.89
C LEU A 59 9.41 10.70 -7.08
N ILE A 60 9.89 9.90 -8.02
CA ILE A 60 10.52 10.38 -9.25
C ILE A 60 9.66 9.97 -10.44
N LEU A 61 9.28 10.92 -11.30
CA LEU A 61 8.50 10.64 -12.50
C LEU A 61 9.33 9.80 -13.49
N ARG A 62 8.78 8.66 -13.91
CA ARG A 62 9.33 7.78 -14.95
C ARG A 62 8.89 8.31 -16.31
N LYS A 63 9.85 8.44 -17.23
CA LYS A 63 9.57 8.75 -18.65
C LYS A 63 9.16 7.50 -19.41
#